data_AF-A0A935XTZ0-F1
#
_entry.id   AF-A0A935XTZ0-F1
#
_cell.length_a   1.000
_cell.length_b   1.000
_cell.length_c   1.000
_cell.angle_alpha   90.00
_cell.angle_beta   90.00
_cell.angle_gamma   90.00
#
_symmetry.space_group_name_H-M   'P 1'
#
loop_
_entity.id
_entity.type
_entity.pdbx_description
1 polymer ?
#
loop_
_entity_poly.entity_id
_entity_poly.type
_entity_poly.pdbx_seq_one_letter_code
_entity_poly.pdbx_strand_id
1 'polypeptide(L)'
;MQVYGTLRLVALSLLFALLAGCATRNVVSEGGDSRLMLRGNDPVAYFTANAALRGDPAIKAEHEGLTYRFTSAANREAFLKDPARYVPAYGGYCASGAHYALKSNINADVFKIVDGRLFLFGSLRSRQHWELDEKANIALGDKYWAEETRDAPARLQNWKRYVFRVPHYKTNAELEAQYQRRYGRPSGGG
;
A
#
# COMPACT_ATOMS: atom_id res chain seq x y z
N MET A 1 46.86 -32.56 -22.37
CA MET A 1 45.80 -31.94 -23.21
C MET A 1 44.46 -32.24 -22.55
N GLN A 2 43.93 -31.35 -21.70
CA GLN A 2 42.51 -31.31 -21.35
C GLN A 2 42.22 -29.95 -20.69
N VAL A 3 42.00 -28.95 -21.53
CA VAL A 3 41.52 -27.62 -21.17
C VAL A 3 39.99 -27.65 -21.32
N TYR A 4 39.27 -26.77 -20.62
CA TYR A 4 37.84 -26.43 -20.76
C TYR A 4 36.83 -27.35 -20.03
N GLY A 5 36.53 -27.04 -18.76
CA GLY A 5 35.45 -27.74 -18.04
C GLY A 5 34.75 -27.00 -16.89
N THR A 6 35.24 -25.85 -16.43
CA THR A 6 34.71 -25.20 -15.21
C THR A 6 34.13 -23.80 -15.44
N LEU A 7 34.18 -23.26 -16.66
CA LEU A 7 33.78 -21.88 -16.95
C LEU A 7 32.32 -21.70 -17.44
N ARG A 8 31.42 -22.65 -17.15
CA ARG A 8 29.97 -22.51 -17.47
C ARG A 8 29.05 -22.41 -16.25
N LEU A 9 29.55 -22.65 -15.04
CA LEU A 9 28.71 -22.67 -13.83
C LEU A 9 28.72 -21.37 -13.01
N VAL A 10 29.63 -20.43 -13.31
CA VAL A 10 29.68 -19.12 -12.62
C VAL A 10 28.77 -18.07 -13.30
N ALA A 11 28.40 -18.28 -14.57
CA ALA A 11 27.55 -17.34 -15.31
C ALA A 11 26.05 -17.43 -14.96
N LEU A 12 25.58 -18.54 -14.37
CA LEU A 12 24.16 -18.73 -14.04
C LEU A 12 23.81 -18.27 -12.61
N SER A 13 24.79 -18.19 -11.72
CA SER A 13 24.61 -17.79 -10.31
C SER A 13 24.67 -16.27 -10.10
N LEU A 14 25.24 -15.50 -11.04
CA LEU A 14 25.21 -14.02 -11.01
C LEU A 14 23.92 -13.41 -11.58
N LEU A 15 23.09 -14.18 -12.30
CA LEU A 15 21.80 -13.68 -12.81
C LEU A 15 20.69 -13.67 -11.74
N PHE A 16 20.85 -14.43 -10.65
CA PHE A 16 19.84 -14.52 -9.60
C PHE A 16 19.93 -13.39 -8.55
N ALA A 17 21.07 -12.70 -8.46
CA ALA A 17 21.28 -11.59 -7.52
C ALA A 17 20.67 -10.25 -8.00
N LEU A 18 20.15 -10.18 -9.23
CA LEU A 18 19.45 -9.01 -9.78
C LEU A 18 17.93 -9.05 -9.60
N LEU A 19 17.39 -10.12 -9.00
CA LEU A 19 15.99 -10.21 -8.58
C LEU A 19 15.81 -9.73 -7.13
N ALA A 20 16.52 -8.67 -6.73
CA ALA A 20 16.04 -7.85 -5.62
C ALA A 20 14.68 -7.28 -6.07
N GLY A 21 13.60 -8.00 -5.77
CA GLY A 21 12.25 -7.63 -6.15
C GLY A 21 12.02 -6.20 -5.72
N CYS A 22 11.83 -5.31 -6.70
CA CYS A 22 11.40 -3.95 -6.41
C CYS A 22 10.03 -4.07 -5.74
N ALA A 23 10.02 -3.97 -4.42
CA ALA A 23 8.81 -4.07 -3.63
C ALA A 23 7.79 -3.11 -4.25
N THR A 24 6.66 -3.67 -4.63
CA THR A 24 5.73 -2.98 -5.51
C THR A 24 4.91 -2.00 -4.68
N ARG A 25 4.95 -0.72 -5.05
CA ARG A 25 4.30 0.38 -4.32
C ARG A 25 3.26 1.05 -5.20
N ASN A 26 2.22 1.61 -4.57
CA ASN A 26 1.20 2.39 -5.25
C ASN A 26 1.72 3.82 -5.49
N VAL A 27 2.56 3.96 -6.52
CA VAL A 27 3.17 5.22 -6.93
C VAL A 27 2.53 5.76 -8.20
N VAL A 28 2.66 7.07 -8.40
CA VAL A 28 2.29 7.77 -9.65
C VAL A 28 3.51 8.50 -10.22
N SER A 29 3.42 8.91 -11.48
CA SER A 29 4.37 9.83 -12.11
C SER A 29 3.75 11.22 -12.19
N GLU A 30 4.41 12.24 -11.67
CA GLU A 30 3.92 13.63 -11.73
C GLU A 30 5.08 14.64 -11.62
N GLY A 31 5.12 15.63 -12.52
CA GLY A 31 6.05 16.77 -12.40
C GLY A 31 7.53 16.37 -12.33
N GLY A 32 7.93 15.31 -13.03
CA GLY A 32 9.29 14.77 -13.03
C GLY A 32 9.58 13.70 -11.98
N ASP A 33 8.72 13.55 -10.97
CA ASP A 33 8.85 12.49 -9.96
C ASP A 33 8.16 11.21 -10.48
N SER A 34 8.93 10.22 -10.92
CA SER A 34 8.41 8.99 -11.57
C SER A 34 7.87 7.94 -10.60
N ARG A 35 8.21 8.05 -9.31
CA ARG A 35 7.83 7.13 -8.22
C ARG A 35 7.29 7.90 -7.02
N LEU A 36 6.33 8.78 -7.28
CA LEU A 36 5.73 9.65 -6.28
C LEU A 36 4.72 8.88 -5.41
N MET A 37 4.98 8.81 -4.11
CA MET A 37 4.11 8.16 -3.14
C MET A 37 2.92 9.04 -2.73
N LEU A 38 1.85 8.40 -2.26
CA LEU A 38 0.63 9.05 -1.75
C LEU A 38 0.00 10.02 -2.74
N ARG A 39 0.27 9.80 -4.04
CA ARG A 39 -0.09 10.71 -5.13
C ARG A 39 0.43 12.13 -4.91
N GLY A 40 1.48 12.31 -4.11
CA GLY A 40 2.13 13.57 -3.71
C GLY A 40 1.55 14.30 -2.50
N ASN A 41 0.63 13.65 -1.76
CA ASN A 41 0.16 14.20 -0.49
C ASN A 41 1.22 13.99 0.60
N ASP A 42 1.28 14.93 1.54
CA ASP A 42 2.22 14.93 2.64
C ASP A 42 1.92 13.78 3.61
N PRO A 43 2.85 12.82 3.79
CA PRO A 43 2.65 11.66 4.67
C PRO A 43 2.49 12.08 6.15
N VAL A 44 3.13 13.17 6.58
CA VAL A 44 3.06 13.69 7.96
C VAL A 44 1.72 14.38 8.21
N ALA A 45 1.17 15.07 7.20
CA ALA A 45 -0.11 15.78 7.32
C ALA A 45 -1.29 14.86 7.69
N TYR A 46 -1.26 13.59 7.27
CA TYR A 46 -2.26 12.60 7.70
C TYR A 46 -2.32 12.43 9.22
N PHE A 47 -1.19 12.62 9.92
CA PHE A 47 -1.09 12.43 11.36
C PHE A 47 -1.24 13.74 12.13
N THR A 48 -0.73 14.85 11.58
CA THR A 48 -0.70 16.15 12.28
C THR A 48 -1.91 17.01 11.98
N ALA A 49 -2.41 16.98 10.75
CA ALA A 49 -3.57 17.75 10.29
C ALA A 49 -4.83 16.89 10.10
N ASN A 50 -4.71 15.57 10.23
CA ASN A 50 -5.78 14.61 9.94
C ASN A 50 -6.43 14.88 8.57
N ALA A 51 -5.59 15.15 7.56
CA ALA A 51 -6.03 15.46 6.21
C ALA A 51 -4.98 15.03 5.17
N ALA A 52 -5.44 14.69 3.96
CA ALA A 52 -4.57 14.54 2.81
C ALA A 52 -4.26 15.92 2.23
N LEU A 53 -3.11 16.48 2.58
CA LEU A 53 -2.68 17.78 2.08
C LEU A 53 -1.65 17.63 0.96
N ARG A 54 -1.85 18.35 -0.15
CA ARG A 54 -0.92 18.35 -1.29
C ARG A 54 0.44 18.90 -0.85
N GLY A 55 1.50 18.12 -1.00
CA GLY A 55 2.86 18.58 -0.77
C GLY A 55 3.38 19.44 -1.93
N ASP A 56 4.29 20.36 -1.61
CA ASP A 56 4.98 21.18 -2.60
C ASP A 56 6.05 20.33 -3.32
N PRO A 57 6.08 20.28 -4.67
CA PRO A 57 7.14 19.61 -5.43
C PRO A 57 8.56 20.08 -5.11
N ALA A 58 8.74 21.32 -4.62
CA ALA A 58 10.03 21.85 -4.17
C ALA A 58 10.43 21.33 -2.78
N ILE A 59 9.48 20.91 -1.95
CA ILE A 59 9.72 20.36 -0.61
C ILE A 59 9.54 18.85 -0.65
N LYS A 60 10.60 18.13 -1.00
CA LYS A 60 10.56 16.66 -1.16
C LYS A 60 11.74 15.93 -0.52
N ALA A 61 11.54 14.66 -0.24
CA ALA A 61 12.56 13.74 0.26
C ALA A 61 12.41 12.37 -0.42
N GLU A 62 13.50 11.61 -0.44
CA GLU A 62 13.51 10.23 -0.91
C GLU A 62 13.61 9.25 0.27
N HIS A 63 12.87 8.15 0.18
CA HIS A 63 12.95 7.04 1.12
C HIS A 63 12.60 5.73 0.39
N GLU A 64 13.45 4.71 0.52
CA GLU A 64 13.33 3.43 -0.21
C GLU A 64 13.17 3.57 -1.74
N GLY A 65 13.83 4.57 -2.35
CA GLY A 65 13.71 4.83 -3.79
C GLY A 65 12.32 5.33 -4.21
N LEU A 66 11.58 5.94 -3.27
CA LEU A 66 10.29 6.58 -3.48
C LEU A 66 10.39 8.06 -3.13
N THR A 67 9.71 8.90 -3.91
CA THR A 67 9.65 10.33 -3.65
C THR A 67 8.43 10.66 -2.79
N TYR A 68 8.65 11.45 -1.74
CA TYR A 68 7.61 12.02 -0.87
C TYR A 68 7.68 13.55 -0.95
N ARG A 69 6.53 14.21 -0.99
CA ARG A 69 6.39 15.67 -0.97
C ARG A 69 5.78 16.12 0.34
N PHE A 70 6.03 17.36 0.75
CA PHE A 70 5.61 17.88 2.04
C PHE A 70 5.01 19.27 1.92
N THR A 71 4.07 19.61 2.79
CA THR A 71 3.49 20.96 2.87
C THR A 71 4.42 21.97 3.54
N SER A 72 5.45 21.49 4.25
CA SER A 72 6.42 22.33 4.95
C SER A 72 7.77 21.64 5.12
N ALA A 73 8.84 22.43 5.30
CA ALA A 73 10.17 21.91 5.64
C ALA A 73 10.16 21.14 6.97
N ALA A 74 9.37 21.59 7.95
CA ALA A 74 9.20 20.91 9.23
C ALA A 74 8.61 19.51 9.08
N ASN A 75 7.60 19.33 8.22
CA ASN A 75 7.04 18.00 7.93
C ASN A 75 8.05 17.10 7.24
N ARG A 76 8.82 17.63 6.28
CA ARG A 76 9.92 16.90 5.64
C ARG A 76 10.95 16.40 6.66
N GLU A 77 11.36 17.26 7.60
CA GLU A 77 12.29 16.90 8.66
C GLU A 77 11.71 15.87 9.63
N ALA A 78 10.44 16.00 10.00
CA ALA A 78 9.75 15.03 10.84
C ALA A 78 9.71 13.65 10.16
N PHE A 79 9.42 13.60 8.86
CA PHE A 79 9.45 12.37 8.08
C PHE A 79 10.85 11.74 8.05
N LEU A 80 11.89 12.53 7.78
CA LEU A 80 13.27 12.03 7.71
C LEU A 80 13.79 11.47 9.05
N LYS A 81 13.28 11.98 10.18
CA LYS A 81 13.64 11.49 11.52
C LYS A 81 13.06 10.11 11.82
N ASP A 82 11.84 9.83 11.36
CA ASP A 82 11.17 8.54 11.58
C ASP A 82 10.26 8.17 10.39
N PRO A 83 10.82 7.75 9.25
CA PRO A 83 10.03 7.48 8.06
C PRO A 83 9.02 6.34 8.28
N ALA A 84 9.40 5.32 9.06
CA ALA A 84 8.62 4.12 9.30
C ALA A 84 7.24 4.41 9.91
N ARG A 85 7.13 5.50 10.69
CA ARG A 85 5.86 5.97 11.25
C ARG A 85 4.90 6.53 10.20
N TYR A 86 5.42 7.18 9.16
CA TYR A 86 4.61 7.97 8.22
C TYR A 86 4.35 7.28 6.89
N VAL A 87 5.11 6.24 6.55
CA VAL A 87 4.86 5.44 5.34
C VAL A 87 3.50 4.73 5.42
N PRO A 88 2.73 4.67 4.33
CA PRO A 88 1.45 3.99 4.34
C PRO A 88 1.62 2.48 4.46
N ALA A 89 0.70 1.85 5.19
CA ALA A 89 0.54 0.41 5.18
C ALA A 89 0.35 -0.12 3.75
N TYR A 90 0.79 -1.36 3.54
CA TYR A 90 0.59 -2.08 2.28
C TYR A 90 1.11 -1.33 1.05
N GLY A 91 2.21 -0.58 1.21
CA GLY A 91 2.86 0.13 0.12
C GLY A 91 1.98 1.18 -0.56
N GLY A 92 0.98 1.71 0.14
CA GLY A 92 0.03 2.71 -0.39
C GLY A 92 -1.16 2.11 -1.15
N TYR A 93 -1.34 0.79 -1.16
CA TYR A 93 -2.55 0.17 -1.67
C TYR A 93 -3.69 0.18 -0.65
N CYS A 94 -4.92 0.01 -1.13
CA CYS A 94 -6.13 0.00 -0.31
C CYS A 94 -6.10 -1.11 0.74
N ALA A 95 -6.27 -0.76 2.02
CA ALA A 95 -6.31 -1.69 3.14
C ALA A 95 -7.49 -2.66 3.07
N SER A 96 -8.64 -2.24 2.51
CA SER A 96 -9.79 -3.11 2.25
C SER A 96 -9.55 -4.13 1.14
N GLY A 97 -8.52 -3.95 0.30
CA GLY A 97 -8.06 -4.96 -0.65
C GLY A 97 -7.02 -5.88 -0.03
N ALA A 98 -6.15 -5.32 0.82
CA ALA A 98 -5.02 -6.03 1.40
C ALA A 98 -5.43 -7.30 2.15
N HIS A 99 -6.51 -7.28 2.93
CA HIS A 99 -7.00 -8.46 3.66
C HIS A 99 -7.60 -9.55 2.75
N TYR A 100 -7.81 -9.26 1.47
CA TYR A 100 -8.15 -10.24 0.42
C TYR A 100 -6.97 -10.56 -0.51
N ALA A 101 -5.75 -10.15 -0.15
CA ALA A 101 -4.56 -10.23 -0.98
C ALA A 101 -4.68 -9.50 -2.34
N LEU A 102 -5.50 -8.45 -2.39
CA LEU A 102 -5.72 -7.60 -3.56
C LEU A 102 -5.03 -6.25 -3.39
N LYS A 103 -4.46 -5.74 -4.48
CA LYS A 103 -3.75 -4.47 -4.55
C LYS A 103 -4.59 -3.49 -5.36
N SER A 104 -5.40 -2.70 -4.67
CA SER A 104 -6.33 -1.73 -5.27
C SER A 104 -5.89 -0.30 -5.03
N ASN A 105 -6.26 0.60 -5.94
CA ASN A 105 -5.99 2.02 -5.82
C ASN A 105 -6.74 2.66 -4.63
N ILE A 106 -6.32 3.86 -4.28
CA ILE A 106 -6.80 4.63 -3.13
C ILE A 106 -7.41 5.96 -3.55
N ASN A 107 -8.27 6.50 -2.70
CA ASN A 107 -8.56 7.92 -2.61
C ASN A 107 -7.74 8.46 -1.43
N ALA A 108 -6.95 9.51 -1.65
CA ALA A 108 -6.07 10.06 -0.63
C ALA A 108 -6.86 10.58 0.59
N ASP A 109 -8.05 11.12 0.37
CA ASP A 109 -8.90 11.68 1.44
C ASP A 109 -9.55 10.61 2.32
N VAL A 110 -9.54 9.34 1.89
CA VAL A 110 -10.13 8.25 2.65
C VAL A 110 -9.03 7.42 3.30
N PHE A 111 -8.73 7.76 4.54
CA PHE A 111 -7.72 7.10 5.34
C PHE A 111 -8.21 6.83 6.76
N LYS A 112 -7.38 6.12 7.51
CA LYS A 112 -7.49 5.93 8.95
C LYS A 112 -6.10 5.73 9.54
N ILE A 113 -5.84 6.32 10.71
CA ILE A 113 -4.68 5.97 11.53
C ILE A 113 -5.12 4.96 12.58
N VAL A 114 -4.49 3.80 12.63
CA VAL A 114 -4.72 2.76 13.65
C VAL A 114 -3.37 2.35 14.22
N ASP A 115 -3.23 2.42 15.54
CA ASP A 115 -1.97 2.09 16.26
C ASP A 115 -0.74 2.76 15.65
N GLY A 116 -0.88 4.04 15.26
CA GLY A 116 0.21 4.83 14.67
C GLY A 116 0.55 4.49 13.21
N ARG A 117 -0.23 3.65 12.52
CA ARG A 117 -0.03 3.28 11.11
C ARG A 117 -1.07 3.93 10.20
N LEU A 118 -0.64 4.40 9.03
CA LEU A 118 -1.51 5.00 8.01
C LEU A 118 -2.12 3.93 7.09
N PHE A 119 -3.45 3.78 7.14
CA PHE A 119 -4.22 2.91 6.25
C PHE A 119 -5.02 3.77 5.25
N LEU A 120 -4.93 3.43 3.96
CA LEU A 120 -5.59 4.14 2.88
C LEU A 120 -6.72 3.29 2.27
N PHE A 121 -7.74 3.93 1.72
CA PHE A 121 -8.92 3.26 1.17
C PHE A 121 -9.33 3.86 -0.18
N GLY A 122 -9.95 3.04 -1.05
CA GLY A 122 -10.45 3.51 -2.34
C GLY A 122 -11.71 4.36 -2.25
N SER A 123 -12.48 4.21 -1.17
CA SER A 123 -13.76 4.89 -0.95
C SER A 123 -14.19 4.83 0.52
N LEU A 124 -15.06 5.73 0.95
CA LEU A 124 -15.65 5.71 2.29
C LEU A 124 -16.34 4.36 2.58
N ARG A 125 -17.08 3.83 1.60
CA ARG A 125 -17.69 2.50 1.67
C ARG A 125 -16.65 1.41 1.99
N SER A 126 -15.54 1.37 1.24
CA SER A 126 -14.51 0.36 1.46
C SER A 126 -13.87 0.46 2.85
N ARG A 127 -13.70 1.69 3.38
CA ARG A 127 -13.24 1.88 4.75
C ARG A 127 -14.25 1.31 5.75
N GLN A 128 -15.51 1.70 5.62
CA GLN A 128 -16.58 1.25 6.51
C GLN A 128 -16.78 -0.27 6.50
N HIS A 129 -16.66 -0.92 5.34
CA HIS A 129 -16.70 -2.37 5.24
C HIS A 129 -15.49 -3.03 5.91
N TRP A 130 -14.30 -2.45 5.77
CA TRP A 130 -13.10 -2.92 6.46
C TRP A 130 -13.18 -2.71 7.98
N GLU A 131 -13.83 -1.64 8.44
CA GLU A 131 -14.06 -1.35 9.87
C GLU A 131 -15.05 -2.32 10.54
N LEU A 132 -15.80 -3.14 9.78
CA LEU A 132 -16.68 -4.17 10.36
C LEU A 132 -15.92 -5.17 11.24
N ASP A 133 -14.65 -5.45 10.89
CA ASP A 133 -13.74 -6.27 11.67
C ASP A 133 -12.29 -5.79 11.51
N GLU A 134 -12.05 -4.56 11.99
CA GLU A 134 -10.78 -3.84 11.83
C GLU A 134 -9.57 -4.70 12.27
N LYS A 135 -9.63 -5.32 13.46
CA LYS A 135 -8.53 -6.12 14.01
C LYS A 135 -8.22 -7.34 13.14
N ALA A 136 -9.25 -8.10 12.74
CA ALA A 136 -9.02 -9.28 11.89
C ALA A 136 -8.51 -8.87 10.50
N ASN A 137 -9.04 -7.77 9.94
CA ASN A 137 -8.63 -7.29 8.62
C ASN A 137 -7.19 -6.74 8.61
N ILE A 138 -6.72 -6.11 9.69
CA ILE A 138 -5.30 -5.77 9.86
C ILE A 138 -4.45 -7.03 9.88
N ALA A 139 -4.80 -8.03 10.72
CA ALA A 139 -4.02 -9.26 10.84
C ALA A 139 -3.91 -10.02 9.51
N LEU A 140 -5.02 -10.11 8.76
CA LEU A 140 -5.04 -10.74 7.43
C LEU A 140 -4.28 -9.92 6.39
N GLY A 141 -4.43 -8.60 6.40
CA GLY A 141 -3.69 -7.70 5.52
C GLY A 141 -2.18 -7.79 5.74
N ASP A 142 -1.73 -7.78 6.99
CA ASP A 142 -0.31 -7.92 7.37
C ASP A 142 0.25 -9.27 6.93
N LYS A 143 -0.51 -10.36 7.16
CA LYS A 143 -0.15 -11.70 6.69
C LYS A 143 0.05 -11.73 5.18
N TYR A 144 -0.95 -11.32 4.41
CA TYR A 144 -0.87 -11.35 2.94
C TYR A 144 0.15 -10.36 2.39
N TRP A 145 0.40 -9.25 3.06
CA TRP A 145 1.48 -8.35 2.71
C TRP A 145 2.83 -9.04 2.81
N ALA A 146 3.12 -9.64 3.96
CA ALA A 146 4.40 -10.30 4.24
C ALA A 146 4.64 -11.55 3.38
N GLU A 147 3.61 -12.38 3.18
CA GLU A 147 3.76 -13.70 2.56
C GLU A 147 3.56 -13.70 1.03
N GLU A 148 2.88 -12.69 0.47
CA GLU A 148 2.40 -12.79 -0.91
C GLU A 148 2.48 -11.49 -1.71
N THR A 149 1.97 -10.38 -1.17
CA THR A 149 1.59 -9.22 -2.00
C THR A 149 2.62 -8.09 -2.05
N ARG A 150 3.57 -8.02 -1.10
CA ARG A 150 4.60 -6.96 -1.04
C ARG A 150 5.42 -6.85 -2.32
N ASP A 151 5.89 -7.98 -2.82
CA ASP A 151 6.84 -8.04 -3.93
C ASP A 151 6.17 -8.46 -5.25
N ALA A 152 4.86 -8.70 -5.24
CA ALA A 152 4.09 -9.14 -6.41
C ALA A 152 3.53 -7.96 -7.25
N PRO A 153 3.73 -7.94 -8.58
CA PRO A 153 3.12 -6.96 -9.47
C PRO A 153 1.59 -6.94 -9.32
N ALA A 154 0.99 -5.75 -9.17
CA ALA A 154 -0.43 -5.61 -8.85
C ALA A 154 -1.36 -6.31 -9.85
N ARG A 155 -1.04 -6.25 -11.15
CA ARG A 155 -1.86 -6.92 -12.19
C ARG A 155 -1.86 -8.43 -12.03
N LEU A 156 -0.68 -9.03 -11.86
CA LEU A 156 -0.53 -10.47 -11.70
C LEU A 156 -1.14 -10.95 -10.38
N GLN A 157 -0.85 -10.23 -9.29
CA GLN A 157 -1.38 -10.53 -7.97
C GLN A 157 -2.92 -10.49 -7.96
N ASN A 158 -3.51 -9.45 -8.52
CA ASN A 158 -4.96 -9.31 -8.54
C ASN A 158 -5.61 -10.38 -9.44
N TRP A 159 -5.05 -10.64 -10.63
CA TRP A 159 -5.52 -11.71 -11.49
C TRP A 159 -5.58 -13.06 -10.74
N LYS A 160 -4.49 -13.43 -10.06
CA LYS A 160 -4.42 -14.65 -9.24
C LYS A 160 -5.55 -14.70 -8.23
N ARG A 161 -5.81 -13.62 -7.49
CA ARG A 161 -6.82 -13.58 -6.43
C ARG A 161 -8.26 -13.39 -6.90
N TYR A 162 -8.46 -12.96 -8.14
CA TYR A 162 -9.77 -13.03 -8.79
C TYR A 162 -10.13 -14.46 -9.21
N VAL A 163 -9.15 -15.26 -9.65
CA VAL A 163 -9.35 -16.68 -10.00
C VAL A 163 -9.42 -17.54 -8.73
N PHE A 164 -8.49 -17.32 -7.80
CA PHE A 164 -8.34 -18.11 -6.56
C PHE A 164 -8.56 -17.22 -5.34
N ARG A 165 -9.84 -17.04 -5.00
CA ARG A 165 -10.26 -16.22 -3.84
C ARG A 165 -9.73 -16.79 -2.52
N VAL A 166 -9.50 -15.91 -1.56
CA VAL A 166 -9.15 -16.31 -0.19
C VAL A 166 -10.35 -16.95 0.51
N PRO A 167 -10.15 -17.84 1.51
CA PRO A 167 -11.25 -18.57 2.15
C PRO A 167 -12.31 -17.67 2.82
N HIS A 168 -11.91 -16.51 3.35
CA HIS A 168 -12.77 -15.54 4.01
C HIS A 168 -13.28 -14.44 3.07
N TYR A 169 -13.19 -14.62 1.74
CA TYR A 169 -13.64 -13.63 0.79
C TYR A 169 -15.14 -13.33 0.97
N LYS A 170 -15.49 -12.04 1.05
CA LYS A 170 -16.88 -11.56 1.01
C LYS A 170 -17.07 -10.62 -0.17
N THR A 171 -18.21 -10.77 -0.83
CA THR A 171 -18.69 -9.84 -1.86
C THR A 171 -19.11 -8.50 -1.26
N ASN A 172 -19.19 -7.47 -2.10
CA ASN A 172 -19.70 -6.16 -1.69
C ASN A 172 -21.13 -6.24 -1.15
N ALA A 173 -21.96 -7.14 -1.69
CA ALA A 173 -23.35 -7.31 -1.25
C ALA A 173 -23.42 -7.92 0.16
N GLU A 174 -22.58 -8.91 0.46
CA GLU A 174 -22.51 -9.52 1.81
C GLU A 174 -21.99 -8.53 2.85
N LEU A 175 -20.94 -7.77 2.50
CA LEU A 175 -20.40 -6.71 3.37
C LEU A 175 -21.43 -5.60 3.60
N GLU A 176 -22.16 -5.19 2.56
CA GLU A 176 -23.22 -4.19 2.68
C GLU A 176 -24.36 -4.68 3.58
N ALA A 177 -24.84 -5.92 3.36
CA ALA A 177 -25.86 -6.50 4.21
C ALA A 177 -25.39 -6.63 5.67
N GLN A 178 -24.12 -6.97 5.90
CA GLN A 178 -23.52 -6.99 7.24
C GLN A 178 -23.49 -5.59 7.87
N TYR A 179 -23.10 -4.57 7.09
CA TYR A 179 -23.05 -3.19 7.54
C TYR A 179 -24.45 -2.68 7.91
N GLN A 180 -25.44 -2.88 7.04
CA GLN A 180 -26.83 -2.50 7.29
C GLN A 180 -27.41 -3.19 8.51
N ARG A 181 -27.13 -4.49 8.71
CA ARG A 181 -27.55 -5.20 9.93
C ARG A 181 -26.94 -4.61 11.21
N ARG A 182 -25.69 -4.14 11.15
CA ARG A 182 -24.99 -3.59 12.31
C ARG A 182 -25.37 -2.14 12.63
N TYR A 183 -25.62 -1.33 11.61
CA TYR A 183 -25.76 0.13 11.76
C TYR A 183 -27.13 0.68 11.31
N GLY A 184 -28.00 -0.14 10.74
CA GLY A 184 -29.35 0.27 10.31
C GLY A 184 -29.38 1.24 9.12
N ARG A 185 -28.28 1.42 8.40
CA ARG A 185 -28.14 2.36 7.28
C ARG A 185 -27.15 1.85 6.23
N PRO A 186 -27.21 2.32 4.96
CA PRO A 186 -26.26 1.91 3.94
C PRO A 186 -24.84 2.45 4.20
N SER A 187 -23.83 1.74 3.71
CA SER A 187 -22.45 2.22 3.72
C SER A 187 -22.17 3.19 2.56
N GLY A 188 -21.10 3.97 2.66
CA GLY A 188 -20.71 4.98 1.67
C GLY A 188 -21.52 6.28 1.72
N GLY A 189 -22.64 6.30 2.44
CA GLY A 189 -23.45 7.49 2.69
C GLY A 189 -23.04 8.21 3.98
N GLY A 190 -22.88 9.54 3.86
CA GLY A 190 -23.01 10.49 4.95
C GLY A 190 -24.47 10.82 5.16
#